data_AF-A0A258WZJ3-F1
#
_entry.id   AF-A0A258WZJ3-F1
#
_cell.length_a   1.000
_cell.length_b   1.000
_cell.length_c   1.000
_cell.angle_alpha   90.00
_cell.angle_beta   90.00
_cell.angle_gamma   90.00
#
_symmetry.space_group_name_H-M   'P 1'
#
loop_
_entity.id
_entity.type
_entity.pdbx_description
1 polymer ?
#
loop_
_entity_poly.entity_id
_entity_poly.type
_entity_poly.pdbx_seq_one_letter_code
_entity_poly.pdbx_strand_id
1 'polypeptide(L)'
;MKNIKRSLLIGLLVITSTVLSAESESTKVEYLGLFSMEEKNYVVGKGKKSIEIKRTMTSCGKNKGWFQPFVPAKGITPVTETEMLHALNDKDAIIVDMRTEDYFLKETIPTAVNIPYTEMGLRLKDVGCKEDGNKWDCSKASKVYGFCNGPVCPQSPIAMREMIRNGFPAEKIYYYRGGMLDWDALGLTTVKGEF
;
A
#
# COMPACT_ATOMS: atom_id res chain seq x y z
N MET A 1 -77.17 45.74 -28.41
CA MET A 1 -78.07 44.75 -27.77
C MET A 1 -77.84 43.38 -28.40
N LYS A 2 -77.79 42.32 -27.57
CA LYS A 2 -77.49 40.90 -27.87
C LYS A 2 -76.00 40.58 -28.12
N ASN A 3 -75.43 39.50 -27.63
CA ASN A 3 -75.69 38.67 -26.44
C ASN A 3 -74.44 37.80 -26.27
N ILE A 4 -74.16 37.46 -25.01
CA ILE A 4 -73.04 36.66 -24.51
C ILE A 4 -73.02 35.26 -25.13
N LYS A 5 -71.84 34.76 -25.49
CA LYS A 5 -71.51 33.33 -25.40
C LYS A 5 -70.17 33.17 -24.66
N ARG A 6 -70.26 32.72 -23.41
CA ARG A 6 -69.16 32.20 -22.60
C ARG A 6 -68.64 30.93 -23.29
N SER A 7 -67.33 30.83 -23.49
CA SER A 7 -66.67 29.54 -23.65
C SER A 7 -65.50 29.50 -22.67
N LEU A 8 -65.67 28.66 -21.66
CA LEU A 8 -64.69 28.35 -20.63
C LEU A 8 -63.69 27.37 -21.26
N LEU A 9 -62.44 27.77 -21.47
CA LEU A 9 -61.35 26.82 -21.76
C LEU A 9 -60.55 26.61 -20.48
N ILE A 10 -60.77 25.48 -19.83
CA ILE A 10 -59.93 24.93 -18.78
C ILE A 10 -58.79 24.19 -19.50
N GLY A 11 -57.63 24.83 -19.63
CA GLY A 11 -56.41 24.23 -20.15
C GLY A 11 -55.56 23.68 -19.00
N LEU A 12 -55.46 22.36 -18.95
CA LEU A 12 -54.80 21.54 -17.93
C LEU A 12 -53.31 21.92 -17.74
N LEU A 13 -52.91 22.31 -16.52
CA LEU A 13 -51.50 22.51 -16.16
C LEU A 13 -50.86 21.14 -15.90
N VAL A 14 -50.12 20.61 -16.88
CA VAL A 14 -49.36 19.36 -16.71
C VAL A 14 -48.07 19.68 -15.94
N ILE A 15 -48.06 19.39 -14.64
CA ILE A 15 -46.86 19.40 -13.83
C ILE A 15 -46.11 18.09 -14.14
N THR A 16 -45.14 18.14 -15.04
CA THR A 16 -44.21 17.03 -15.26
C THR A 16 -43.27 16.95 -14.06
N SER A 17 -43.61 16.11 -13.09
CA SER A 17 -42.70 15.69 -12.03
C SER A 17 -41.57 14.89 -12.66
N THR A 18 -40.43 15.53 -12.89
CA THR A 18 -39.18 14.81 -13.20
C THR A 18 -38.77 14.05 -11.95
N VAL A 19 -39.09 12.76 -11.92
CA VAL A 19 -38.54 11.83 -10.96
C VAL A 19 -37.04 11.74 -11.28
N LEU A 20 -36.19 12.38 -10.47
CA LEU A 20 -34.77 12.05 -10.45
C LEU A 20 -34.66 10.61 -9.93
N SER A 21 -34.55 9.66 -10.83
CA SER A 21 -34.06 8.33 -10.48
C SER A 21 -32.61 8.47 -10.04
N ALA A 22 -32.37 8.36 -8.74
CA ALA A 22 -31.04 8.09 -8.23
C ALA A 22 -30.66 6.68 -8.71
N GLU A 23 -29.81 6.61 -9.74
CA GLU A 23 -29.20 5.35 -10.13
C GLU A 23 -28.33 4.88 -8.96
N SER A 24 -28.68 3.75 -8.36
CA SER A 24 -27.83 3.10 -7.37
C SER A 24 -26.55 2.66 -8.08
N GLU A 25 -25.44 3.31 -7.76
CA GLU A 25 -24.12 2.94 -8.25
C GLU A 25 -23.83 1.50 -7.81
N SER A 26 -23.97 0.56 -8.74
CA SER A 26 -23.61 -0.84 -8.54
C SER A 26 -22.09 -0.88 -8.35
N THR A 27 -21.61 -0.86 -7.11
CA THR A 27 -20.18 -0.99 -6.80
C THR A 27 -19.68 -2.33 -7.35
N LYS A 28 -19.00 -2.27 -8.50
CA LYS A 28 -18.41 -3.45 -9.14
C LYS A 28 -17.33 -4.00 -8.20
N VAL A 29 -17.48 -5.27 -7.79
CA VAL A 29 -16.50 -5.95 -6.92
C VAL A 29 -15.13 -5.95 -7.62
N GLU A 30 -14.13 -5.30 -7.02
CA GLU A 30 -12.75 -5.30 -7.52
C GLU A 30 -11.99 -6.52 -6.96
N TYR A 31 -11.64 -7.45 -7.84
CA TYR A 31 -10.81 -8.61 -7.51
C TYR A 31 -9.32 -8.27 -7.62
N LEU A 32 -8.55 -8.69 -6.60
CA LEU A 32 -7.12 -8.42 -6.44
C LEU A 32 -6.29 -9.69 -6.65
N GLY A 33 -5.00 -9.51 -6.96
CA GLY A 33 -4.06 -10.60 -7.21
C GLY A 33 -3.76 -11.44 -5.96
N LEU A 34 -3.56 -12.74 -6.16
CA LEU A 34 -3.06 -13.69 -5.16
C LEU A 34 -1.56 -13.94 -5.37
N PHE A 35 -1.16 -14.54 -6.50
CA PHE A 35 0.23 -14.90 -6.77
C PHE A 35 0.90 -14.03 -7.85
N SER A 36 0.08 -13.39 -8.68
CA SER A 36 0.44 -12.39 -9.69
C SER A 36 -0.72 -11.39 -9.82
N MET A 37 -0.59 -10.39 -10.70
CA MET A 37 -1.68 -9.44 -10.95
C MET A 37 -2.87 -10.11 -11.66
N GLU A 38 -2.58 -11.15 -12.45
CA GLU A 38 -3.51 -11.90 -13.29
C GLU A 38 -4.15 -13.07 -12.53
N GLU A 39 -3.42 -13.71 -11.61
CA GLU A 39 -3.91 -14.83 -10.80
C GLU A 39 -4.71 -14.35 -9.59
N LYS A 40 -6.03 -14.24 -9.76
CA LYS A 40 -6.96 -13.66 -8.76
C LYS A 40 -7.81 -14.68 -7.99
N ASN A 41 -7.64 -15.97 -8.25
CA ASN A 41 -8.37 -17.02 -7.56
C ASN A 41 -7.47 -18.21 -7.19
N TYR A 42 -7.90 -18.96 -6.20
CA TYR A 42 -7.33 -20.25 -5.84
C TYR A 42 -8.48 -21.23 -5.58
N VAL A 43 -8.44 -22.40 -6.20
CA VAL A 43 -9.52 -23.39 -6.08
C VAL A 43 -9.11 -24.49 -5.12
N VAL A 44 -9.90 -24.65 -4.06
CA VAL A 44 -9.77 -25.74 -3.09
C VAL A 44 -10.72 -26.88 -3.47
N GLY A 45 -10.23 -28.11 -3.53
CA GLY A 45 -11.04 -29.30 -3.82
C GLY A 45 -11.26 -29.55 -5.31
N LYS A 46 -12.25 -30.41 -5.63
CA LYS A 46 -12.55 -30.85 -7.01
C LYS A 46 -14.05 -31.01 -7.25
N GLY A 47 -14.49 -30.86 -8.50
CA GLY A 47 -15.86 -31.10 -8.95
C GLY A 47 -16.88 -30.20 -8.24
N LYS A 48 -18.09 -30.72 -7.98
CA LYS A 48 -19.20 -29.95 -7.38
C LYS A 48 -18.94 -29.41 -5.96
N LYS A 49 -17.87 -29.86 -5.29
CA LYS A 49 -17.49 -29.43 -3.93
C LYS A 49 -16.34 -28.43 -3.92
N SER A 50 -15.88 -27.97 -5.09
CA SER A 50 -14.79 -26.98 -5.17
C SER A 50 -15.22 -25.66 -4.54
N ILE A 51 -14.31 -25.04 -3.77
CA ILE A 51 -14.48 -23.70 -3.21
C ILE A 51 -13.46 -22.79 -3.88
N GLU A 52 -13.92 -21.66 -4.40
CA GLU A 52 -13.06 -20.64 -4.98
C GLU A 52 -12.73 -19.57 -3.94
N ILE A 53 -11.44 -19.42 -3.64
CA ILE A 53 -10.92 -18.35 -2.79
C ILE A 53 -10.54 -17.18 -3.70
N LYS A 54 -11.10 -15.99 -3.42
CA LYS A 54 -10.76 -14.74 -4.09
C LYS A 54 -10.40 -13.68 -3.07
N ARG A 55 -9.49 -12.79 -3.47
CA ARG A 55 -9.22 -11.56 -2.74
C ARG A 55 -9.98 -10.42 -3.39
N THR A 56 -10.73 -9.68 -2.59
CA THR A 56 -11.51 -8.51 -3.05
C THR A 56 -11.06 -7.27 -2.30
N MET A 57 -11.21 -6.12 -2.95
CA MET A 57 -11.04 -4.82 -2.30
C MET A 57 -12.06 -4.68 -1.17
N THR A 58 -11.62 -4.27 0.02
CA THR A 58 -12.49 -3.97 1.15
C THR A 58 -12.13 -2.64 1.80
N SER A 59 -12.92 -2.19 2.78
CA SER A 59 -12.59 -1.01 3.58
C SER A 59 -11.28 -1.15 4.36
N CYS A 60 -10.79 -2.38 4.60
CA CYS A 60 -9.50 -2.64 5.25
C CYS A 60 -8.44 -3.09 4.22
N GLY A 61 -8.81 -3.99 3.31
CA GLY A 61 -7.93 -4.55 2.29
C GLY A 61 -7.80 -3.67 1.06
N LYS A 62 -7.14 -2.50 1.20
CA LYS A 62 -7.02 -1.50 0.13
C LYS A 62 -5.82 -1.68 -0.80
N ASN A 63 -4.82 -2.43 -0.36
CA ASN A 63 -3.57 -2.55 -1.09
C ASN A 63 -3.71 -3.41 -2.35
N LYS A 64 -3.35 -2.85 -3.50
CA LYS A 64 -3.21 -3.61 -4.75
C LYS A 64 -1.90 -4.41 -4.74
N GLY A 65 -1.76 -5.34 -5.68
CA GLY A 65 -0.60 -6.23 -5.79
C GLY A 65 -0.98 -7.70 -5.56
N TRP A 66 0.02 -8.50 -5.21
CA TRP A 66 -0.04 -9.94 -5.01
C TRP A 66 0.86 -10.34 -3.83
N PHE A 67 0.64 -11.51 -3.25
CA PHE A 67 1.36 -11.96 -2.07
C PHE A 67 2.88 -11.96 -2.28
N GLN A 68 3.57 -11.22 -1.42
CA GLN A 68 5.02 -11.20 -1.39
C GLN A 68 5.56 -12.28 -0.44
N PRO A 69 6.76 -12.83 -0.74
CA PRO A 69 7.45 -13.74 0.17
C PRO A 69 7.58 -13.16 1.57
N PHE A 70 7.57 -14.03 2.57
CA PHE A 70 7.80 -13.63 3.96
C PHE A 70 9.22 -13.10 4.16
N VAL A 71 10.21 -13.76 3.54
CA VAL A 71 11.62 -13.35 3.50
C VAL A 71 11.99 -13.10 2.03
N PRO A 72 12.21 -11.84 1.60
CA PRO A 72 12.36 -11.52 0.18
C PRO A 72 13.73 -11.87 -0.41
N ALA A 73 14.75 -12.03 0.45
CA ALA A 73 16.09 -12.53 0.11
C ALA A 73 16.75 -13.16 1.35
N LYS A 74 17.67 -14.11 1.14
CA LYS A 74 18.41 -14.78 2.23
C LYS A 74 19.19 -13.74 3.06
N GLY A 75 19.18 -13.91 4.38
CA GLY A 75 19.89 -13.04 5.32
C GLY A 75 19.03 -11.91 5.90
N ILE A 76 17.94 -11.55 5.22
CA ILE A 76 16.98 -10.56 5.74
C ILE A 76 16.25 -11.12 6.96
N THR A 77 16.16 -10.31 8.02
CA THR A 77 15.44 -10.66 9.24
C THR A 77 13.99 -10.14 9.16
N PRO A 78 12.97 -10.99 9.09
CA PRO A 78 11.58 -10.54 9.20
C PRO A 78 11.32 -10.03 10.63
N VAL A 79 10.55 -8.95 10.75
CA VAL A 79 10.21 -8.32 12.02
C VAL A 79 8.71 -8.02 12.12
N THR A 80 8.25 -7.83 13.34
CA THR A 80 6.87 -7.47 13.69
C THR A 80 6.82 -6.08 14.31
N GLU A 81 5.64 -5.67 14.76
CA GLU A 81 5.40 -4.41 15.48
C GLU A 81 6.32 -4.27 16.70
N THR A 82 6.59 -5.36 17.40
CA THR A 82 7.41 -5.35 18.63
C THR A 82 8.83 -4.86 18.33
N GLU A 83 9.49 -5.45 17.33
CA GLU A 83 10.84 -5.04 16.95
C GLU A 83 10.84 -3.64 16.31
N MET A 84 9.80 -3.28 15.55
CA MET A 84 9.65 -1.91 15.03
C MET A 84 9.59 -0.88 16.15
N LEU A 85 8.78 -1.11 17.18
CA LEU A 85 8.67 -0.19 18.33
C LEU A 85 9.99 -0.02 19.08
N HIS A 86 10.78 -1.09 19.23
CA HIS A 86 12.13 -0.99 19.79
C HIS A 86 13.09 -0.22 18.88
N ALA A 87 13.01 -0.44 17.56
CA ALA A 87 13.86 0.22 16.57
C ALA A 87 13.64 1.74 16.51
N LEU A 88 12.44 2.24 16.83
CA LEU A 88 12.13 3.68 16.87
C LEU A 88 13.06 4.48 17.79
N ASN A 89 13.61 3.85 18.84
CA ASN A 89 14.55 4.48 19.79
C ASN A 89 15.98 3.92 19.68
N ASP A 90 16.25 3.03 18.73
CA ASP A 90 17.58 2.46 18.51
C ASP A 90 18.42 3.43 17.68
N LYS A 91 19.50 3.92 18.27
CA LYS A 91 20.42 4.90 17.66
C LYS A 91 21.21 4.31 16.48
N ASP A 92 21.30 2.99 16.43
CA ASP A 92 21.98 2.25 15.36
C ASP A 92 20.99 1.78 14.27
N ALA A 93 19.70 2.12 14.40
CA ALA A 93 18.66 1.77 13.45
C ALA A 93 18.19 2.98 12.64
N ILE A 94 17.75 2.71 11.42
CA ILE A 94 17.03 3.65 10.59
C ILE A 94 15.74 3.00 10.10
N ILE A 95 14.63 3.68 10.33
CA ILE A 95 13.33 3.28 9.83
C ILE A 95 13.17 3.84 8.42
N VAL A 96 12.94 2.98 7.44
CA VAL A 96 12.91 3.37 6.03
C VAL A 96 11.56 3.05 5.43
N ASP A 97 10.82 4.11 5.11
CA ASP A 97 9.62 4.03 4.29
C ASP A 97 10.05 3.90 2.82
N MET A 98 9.90 2.70 2.27
CA MET A 98 10.33 2.38 0.90
C MET A 98 9.26 2.70 -0.15
N ARG A 99 8.17 3.35 0.26
CA ARG A 99 7.10 3.79 -0.64
C ARG A 99 7.52 4.99 -1.47
N THR A 100 6.74 5.25 -2.51
CA THR A 100 6.83 6.52 -3.25
C THR A 100 6.42 7.69 -2.36
N GLU A 101 6.93 8.88 -2.69
CA GLU A 101 6.78 10.09 -1.87
C GLU A 101 5.33 10.45 -1.55
N ASP A 102 4.41 10.20 -2.48
CA ASP A 102 2.97 10.47 -2.31
C ASP A 102 2.36 9.72 -1.12
N TYR A 103 2.79 8.47 -0.89
CA TYR A 103 2.36 7.70 0.27
C TYR A 103 3.01 8.19 1.56
N PHE A 104 4.30 8.52 1.52
CA PHE A 104 5.06 9.00 2.68
C PHE A 104 4.53 10.35 3.19
N LEU A 105 4.33 11.31 2.29
CA LEU A 105 3.82 12.65 2.60
C LEU A 105 2.43 12.62 3.24
N LYS A 106 1.62 11.61 2.90
CA LYS A 106 0.29 11.42 3.48
C LYS A 106 0.37 11.01 4.95
N GLU A 107 1.07 9.91 5.22
CA GLU A 107 1.28 9.37 6.56
C GLU A 107 2.36 8.29 6.55
N THR A 108 3.13 8.20 7.64
CA THR A 108 4.21 7.22 7.80
C THR A 108 4.40 6.86 9.27
N ILE A 109 5.25 5.86 9.53
CA ILE A 109 5.69 5.47 10.87
C ILE A 109 6.56 6.60 11.44
N PRO A 110 6.40 6.98 12.74
CA PRO A 110 7.26 7.98 13.36
C PRO A 110 8.76 7.70 13.13
N THR A 111 9.56 8.75 12.99
CA THR A 111 11.02 8.71 12.72
C THR A 111 11.44 8.10 11.38
N ALA A 112 10.51 7.61 10.56
CA ALA A 112 10.82 7.06 9.25
C ALA A 112 11.38 8.13 8.30
N VAL A 113 12.43 7.77 7.56
CA VAL A 113 12.90 8.51 6.39
C VAL A 113 12.35 7.87 5.12
N ASN A 114 12.09 8.68 4.09
CA ASN A 114 11.67 8.15 2.80
C ASN A 114 12.86 7.90 1.88
N ILE A 115 12.96 6.66 1.41
CA ILE A 115 13.86 6.27 0.33
C ILE A 115 13.05 5.37 -0.62
N PRO A 116 12.42 5.94 -1.66
CA PRO A 116 11.61 5.19 -2.60
C PRO A 116 12.36 3.99 -3.18
N TYR A 117 11.66 2.88 -3.38
CA TYR A 117 12.27 1.64 -3.90
C TYR A 117 13.03 1.81 -5.22
N THR A 118 12.65 2.79 -6.04
CA THR A 118 13.31 3.14 -7.31
C THR A 118 14.67 3.82 -7.13
N GLU A 119 14.91 4.41 -5.96
CA GLU A 119 16.12 5.19 -5.66
C GLU A 119 17.07 4.48 -4.71
N MET A 120 16.61 3.41 -4.05
CA MET A 120 17.32 2.74 -2.97
C MET A 120 18.78 2.40 -3.30
N GLY A 121 19.04 1.85 -4.49
CA GLY A 121 20.40 1.48 -4.92
C GLY A 121 21.36 2.66 -5.07
N LEU A 122 20.85 3.87 -5.29
CA LEU A 122 21.63 5.11 -5.45
C LEU A 122 21.78 5.89 -4.12
N ARG A 123 20.96 5.56 -3.13
CA ARG A 123 20.85 6.30 -1.86
C ARG A 123 21.38 5.51 -0.67
N LEU A 124 22.29 4.54 -0.89
CA LEU A 124 22.89 3.76 0.19
C LEU A 124 23.70 4.60 1.20
N LYS A 125 24.16 5.79 0.80
CA LYS A 125 24.75 6.77 1.73
C LYS A 125 23.79 7.19 2.85
N ASP A 126 22.48 7.24 2.57
CA ASP A 126 21.45 7.67 3.52
C ASP A 126 21.23 6.62 4.63
N VAL A 127 21.71 5.38 4.42
CA VAL A 127 21.68 4.29 5.40
C VAL A 127 23.08 3.93 5.93
N GLY A 128 24.03 4.85 5.79
CA GLY A 128 25.36 4.77 6.42
C GLY A 128 26.43 4.05 5.61
N CYS A 129 26.21 3.77 4.33
CA CYS A 129 27.29 3.34 3.43
C CYS A 129 28.12 4.54 2.96
N LYS A 130 29.32 4.27 2.44
CA LYS A 130 30.20 5.27 1.83
C LYS A 130 30.51 4.88 0.39
N GLU A 131 30.64 5.88 -0.48
CA GLU A 131 31.14 5.65 -1.83
C GLU A 131 32.61 5.19 -1.76
N ASP A 132 32.90 4.10 -2.45
CA ASP A 132 34.25 3.54 -2.63
C ASP A 132 34.46 3.26 -4.12
N GLY A 133 34.82 4.31 -4.85
CA GLY A 133 34.89 4.29 -6.32
C GLY A 133 33.53 4.01 -6.95
N ASN A 134 33.41 2.88 -7.66
CA ASN A 134 32.16 2.44 -8.29
C ASN A 134 31.34 1.48 -7.40
N LYS A 135 31.67 1.39 -6.11
CA LYS A 135 31.06 0.48 -5.13
C LYS A 135 30.65 1.25 -3.86
N TRP A 136 29.98 0.53 -2.96
CA TRP A 136 29.63 0.99 -1.63
C TRP A 136 30.41 0.23 -0.56
N ASP A 137 31.03 0.94 0.37
CA ASP A 137 31.48 0.40 1.65
C ASP A 137 30.34 0.53 2.67
N CYS A 138 29.69 -0.60 2.98
CA CYS A 138 28.61 -0.69 3.95
C CYS A 138 29.04 -1.33 5.28
N SER A 139 30.35 -1.43 5.55
CA SER A 139 30.89 -2.01 6.80
C SER A 139 30.32 -1.33 8.06
N LYS A 140 30.11 -0.02 7.99
CA LYS A 140 29.54 0.82 9.06
C LYS A 140 28.06 1.19 8.88
N ALA A 141 27.35 0.53 7.95
CA ALA A 141 25.95 0.81 7.70
C ALA A 141 25.07 0.55 8.94
N SER A 142 23.98 1.31 9.06
CA SER A 142 22.98 1.15 10.12
C SER A 142 22.15 -0.12 9.93
N LYS A 143 21.40 -0.53 10.97
CA LYS A 143 20.32 -1.52 10.83
C LYS A 143 19.16 -0.85 10.08
N VAL A 144 18.73 -1.40 8.96
CA VAL A 144 17.64 -0.84 8.15
C VAL A 144 16.35 -1.59 8.43
N TYR A 145 15.38 -0.92 9.03
CA TYR A 145 14.03 -1.43 9.23
C TYR A 145 13.14 -0.90 8.10
N GLY A 146 12.98 -1.70 7.06
CA GLY A 146 12.29 -1.32 5.83
C GLY A 146 10.85 -1.82 5.78
N PHE A 147 9.93 -0.97 5.30
CA PHE A 147 8.52 -1.31 5.13
C PHE A 147 7.90 -0.68 3.87
N CYS A 148 6.71 -1.16 3.51
CA CYS A 148 5.85 -0.59 2.47
C CYS A 148 4.40 -0.55 3.00
N ASN A 149 3.39 -0.60 2.12
CA ASN A 149 1.98 -0.64 2.49
C ASN A 149 1.55 -2.00 3.07
N GLY A 150 2.30 -3.09 2.87
CA GLY A 150 2.05 -4.36 3.57
C GLY A 150 2.29 -5.63 2.73
N PRO A 151 1.69 -6.78 3.09
CA PRO A 151 1.97 -8.12 2.56
C PRO A 151 1.95 -8.32 1.04
N VAL A 152 1.28 -7.43 0.33
CA VAL A 152 1.10 -7.50 -1.14
C VAL A 152 1.89 -6.44 -1.90
N CYS A 153 2.57 -5.52 -1.19
CA CYS A 153 3.36 -4.48 -1.82
C CYS A 153 4.74 -5.01 -2.25
N PRO A 154 5.13 -4.94 -3.53
CA PRO A 154 6.44 -5.40 -3.99
C PRO A 154 7.57 -4.41 -3.73
N GLN A 155 7.28 -3.15 -3.38
CA GLN A 155 8.28 -2.06 -3.33
C GLN A 155 9.40 -2.32 -2.31
N SER A 156 9.08 -2.67 -1.06
CA SER A 156 10.12 -2.98 -0.07
C SER A 156 10.93 -4.25 -0.42
N PRO A 157 10.33 -5.37 -0.88
CA PRO A 157 11.10 -6.48 -1.45
C PRO A 157 12.04 -6.10 -2.61
N ILE A 158 11.63 -5.18 -3.49
CA ILE A 158 12.48 -4.68 -4.58
C ILE A 158 13.63 -3.88 -3.99
N ALA A 159 13.34 -2.87 -3.16
CA ALA A 159 14.34 -2.03 -2.51
C ALA A 159 15.38 -2.84 -1.74
N MET A 160 14.97 -3.84 -0.96
CA MET A 160 15.91 -4.68 -0.18
C MET A 160 16.82 -5.52 -1.08
N ARG A 161 16.31 -6.03 -2.21
CA ARG A 161 17.16 -6.74 -3.19
C ARG A 161 18.11 -5.78 -3.88
N GLU A 162 17.68 -4.55 -4.16
CA GLU A 162 18.53 -3.47 -4.67
C GLU A 162 19.66 -3.13 -3.70
N MET A 163 19.38 -3.03 -2.40
CA MET A 163 20.41 -2.83 -1.38
C MET A 163 21.47 -3.94 -1.42
N ILE A 164 21.04 -5.21 -1.38
CA ILE A 164 21.93 -6.37 -1.39
C ILE A 164 22.76 -6.41 -2.67
N ARG A 165 22.12 -6.16 -3.83
CA ARG A 165 22.79 -6.13 -5.13
C ARG A 165 23.89 -5.07 -5.21
N ASN A 166 23.75 -3.98 -4.47
CA ASN A 166 24.72 -2.89 -4.38
C ASN A 166 25.73 -3.04 -3.22
N GLY A 167 25.75 -4.20 -2.54
CA GLY A 167 26.75 -4.52 -1.52
C GLY A 167 26.34 -4.21 -0.07
N PHE A 168 25.07 -3.86 0.16
CA PHE A 168 24.55 -3.72 1.53
C PHE A 168 24.45 -5.10 2.21
N PRO A 169 24.89 -5.24 3.48
CA PRO A 169 24.82 -6.51 4.21
C PRO A 169 23.36 -6.94 4.48
N ALA A 170 22.96 -8.10 3.95
CA ALA A 170 21.59 -8.59 4.06
C ALA A 170 21.15 -8.78 5.53
N GLU A 171 22.08 -9.17 6.40
CA GLU A 171 21.89 -9.36 7.83
C GLU A 171 21.58 -8.07 8.61
N LYS A 172 21.82 -6.90 8.01
CA LYS A 172 21.41 -5.60 8.57
C LYS A 172 20.05 -5.13 8.07
N ILE A 173 19.36 -5.92 7.24
CA ILE A 173 18.03 -5.58 6.74
C ILE A 173 16.98 -6.31 7.59
N TYR A 174 16.10 -5.51 8.18
CA TYR A 174 14.95 -5.93 8.98
C TYR A 174 13.68 -5.59 8.19
N TYR A 175 12.88 -6.59 7.85
CA TYR A 175 11.71 -6.41 6.99
C TYR A 175 10.42 -6.45 7.79
N TYR A 176 9.78 -5.28 7.93
CA TYR A 176 8.43 -5.19 8.45
C TYR A 176 7.42 -5.39 7.33
N ARG A 177 7.04 -6.66 7.12
CA ARG A 177 6.13 -7.09 6.04
C ARG A 177 4.70 -6.57 6.22
N GLY A 178 4.27 -6.37 7.45
CA GLY A 178 2.93 -5.84 7.76
C GLY A 178 2.71 -4.44 7.18
N GLY A 179 3.78 -3.63 7.19
CA GLY A 179 3.78 -2.31 6.60
C GLY A 179 2.71 -1.40 7.21
N MET A 180 2.32 -0.35 6.47
CA MET A 180 1.29 0.58 6.93
C MET A 180 -0.08 -0.08 7.10
N LEU A 181 -0.39 -1.16 6.36
CA LEU A 181 -1.66 -1.87 6.53
C LEU A 181 -1.83 -2.42 7.95
N ASP A 182 -0.83 -3.14 8.46
CA ASP A 182 -0.90 -3.72 9.80
C ASP A 182 -0.76 -2.61 10.86
N TRP A 183 0.13 -1.64 10.63
CA TRP A 183 0.31 -0.48 11.51
C TRP A 183 -1.00 0.30 11.74
N ASP A 184 -1.69 0.65 10.65
CA ASP A 184 -2.95 1.39 10.69
C ASP A 184 -4.08 0.53 11.26
N ALA A 185 -4.16 -0.75 10.89
CA ALA A 185 -5.19 -1.66 11.37
C ALA A 185 -5.10 -1.90 12.89
N LEU A 186 -3.90 -1.80 13.46
CA LEU A 186 -3.65 -1.89 14.90
C LEU A 186 -3.82 -0.54 15.63
N GLY A 187 -4.11 0.54 14.91
CA GLY A 187 -4.32 1.87 15.49
C GLY A 187 -3.04 2.50 16.04
N LEU A 188 -1.88 2.14 15.50
CA LEU A 188 -0.61 2.71 15.90
C LEU A 188 -0.46 4.13 15.34
N THR A 189 0.20 5.00 16.11
CA THR A 189 0.37 6.42 15.75
C THR A 189 1.13 6.58 14.44
N THR A 190 0.63 7.45 13.57
CA THR A 190 1.32 7.89 12.34
C THR A 190 1.67 9.37 12.43
N VAL A 191 2.61 9.79 11.59
CA VAL A 191 2.97 11.20 11.37
C VAL A 191 2.90 11.52 9.88
N LYS A 192 2.82 12.80 9.51
CA LYS A 192 3.01 13.20 8.12
C LYS A 192 4.49 13.09 7.76
N GLY A 193 4.79 12.66 6.54
CA GLY A 193 6.15 12.70 6.01
C GLY A 193 6.60 14.14 5.80
N GLU A 194 7.84 14.43 6.18
CA GLU A 194 8.53 15.70 5.97
C GLU A 194 9.93 15.40 5.42
N PHE A 195 10.50 16.32 4.62
CA PHE A 195 11.82 16.18 3.98
C PHE A 195 12.86 17.08 4.64
#